data_AF-A0A1Z2SLW8-F1
#
_entry.id   AF-A0A1Z2SLW8-F1
#
_cell.length_a   1.000
_cell.length_b   1.000
_cell.length_c   1.000
_cell.angle_alpha   90.00
_cell.angle_beta   90.00
_cell.angle_gamma   90.00
#
_symmetry.space_group_name_H-M   'P 1'
#
loop_
_entity.id
_entity.type
_entity.pdbx_description
1 polymer ?
#
loop_
_entity_poly.entity_id
_entity_poly.type
_entity_poly.pdbx_seq_one_letter_code
_entity_poly.pdbx_strand_id
1 'polypeptide(L)'
;MKHFMLRVKQSALTEKEGVFFYNNVPFTGVAFLMNDNMLESANEFSDGQMVGEYLFEHFHGFDTKLIIDDELLEPEDEDSYQPFMCLHGDMFTGVSLEFEGDFCTAEYLYVEGWSDSSIGFDPTGNIEAIEIERPNFSQTFLWNKSGQVERFEISYHQSSIKLRFDEDGSISVLSICNDYFNQVTLFLSQLLCKLYSDDSFIDTLRIGDFLYLGEGFIDDSIFERIFICDGIKNIKTLYVSDTKITERSVFLLKELPMLENLSINSTLINAEVIREIKLNNPECHIKFNDKEILL
;
A
#
# COMPACT_ATOMS: atom_id res chain seq x y z
N MET A 1 -3.42 9.91 -10.77
CA MET A 1 -3.10 11.35 -10.85
C MET A 1 -1.69 11.49 -10.29
N LYS A 2 -0.69 11.93 -11.06
CA LYS A 2 0.62 12.29 -10.49
C LYS A 2 0.54 13.77 -10.10
N HIS A 3 0.27 14.04 -8.83
CA HIS A 3 0.42 15.38 -8.27
C HIS A 3 1.85 15.48 -7.75
N PHE A 4 2.75 15.96 -8.61
CA PHE A 4 4.10 16.32 -8.20
C PHE A 4 4.01 17.61 -7.39
N MET A 5 4.17 17.50 -6.08
CA MET A 5 4.06 18.67 -5.21
C MET A 5 5.13 18.57 -4.14
N LEU A 6 6.25 19.27 -4.37
CA LEU A 6 7.29 19.43 -3.37
C LEU A 6 6.70 20.14 -2.15
N ARG A 7 7.04 19.65 -0.96
CA ARG A 7 6.60 20.19 0.33
C ARG A 7 7.83 20.60 1.10
N VAL A 8 7.95 21.89 1.43
CA VAL A 8 9.16 22.43 2.08
C VAL A 8 8.83 23.40 3.20
N LYS A 9 9.76 23.61 4.13
CA LYS A 9 9.73 24.78 5.02
C LYS A 9 9.85 26.05 4.17
N GLN A 10 9.04 27.07 4.45
CA GLN A 10 9.07 28.34 3.71
C GLN A 10 10.44 29.04 3.80
N SER A 11 11.21 28.78 4.85
CA SER A 11 12.62 29.21 5.00
C SER A 11 13.54 28.75 3.87
N ALA A 12 13.19 27.67 3.16
CA ALA A 12 13.93 27.17 2.01
C ALA A 12 13.71 28.00 0.73
N LEU A 13 12.71 28.89 0.73
CA LEU A 13 12.35 29.71 -0.43
C LEU A 13 13.05 31.07 -0.36
N THR A 14 13.40 31.59 -1.53
CA THR A 14 13.85 32.98 -1.68
C THR A 14 12.75 33.80 -2.33
N GLU A 15 12.35 34.92 -1.71
CA GLU A 15 11.40 35.87 -2.31
C GLU A 15 12.14 36.97 -3.09
N LYS A 16 11.69 37.25 -4.32
CA LYS A 16 12.14 38.41 -5.11
C LYS A 16 10.93 39.06 -5.77
N GLU A 17 10.68 40.32 -5.44
CA GLU A 17 9.56 41.10 -6.02
C GLU A 17 8.19 40.40 -5.88
N GLY A 18 7.96 39.69 -4.77
CA GLY A 18 6.72 38.94 -4.52
C GLY A 18 6.63 37.59 -5.25
N VAL A 19 7.72 37.11 -5.86
CA VAL A 19 7.82 35.78 -6.46
C VAL A 19 8.72 34.91 -5.60
N PHE A 20 8.25 33.72 -5.26
CA PHE A 20 8.98 32.74 -4.45
C PHE A 20 9.75 31.75 -5.34
N PHE A 21 11.01 31.49 -4.98
CA PHE A 21 11.90 30.63 -5.73
C PHE A 21 12.48 29.53 -4.85
N TYR A 22 12.59 28.33 -5.39
CA TYR A 22 13.36 27.23 -4.83
C TYR A 22 14.50 26.90 -5.80
N ASN A 23 15.75 26.89 -5.33
CA ASN A 23 16.94 26.68 -6.18
C ASN A 23 16.99 27.55 -7.45
N ASN A 24 16.58 28.82 -7.33
CA ASN A 24 16.48 29.81 -8.42
C ASN A 24 15.43 29.52 -9.50
N VAL A 25 14.52 28.56 -9.27
CA VAL A 25 13.36 28.29 -10.14
C VAL A 25 12.09 28.76 -9.43
N PRO A 26 11.13 29.40 -10.13
CA PRO A 26 9.84 29.75 -9.54
C PRO A 26 9.19 28.52 -8.87
N PHE A 27 8.84 28.66 -7.59
CA PHE A 27 8.42 27.53 -6.78
C PHE A 27 6.99 27.07 -7.13
N THR A 28 6.79 25.77 -7.26
CA THR A 28 5.48 25.13 -7.38
C THR A 28 5.44 23.97 -6.40
N GLY A 29 4.53 24.02 -5.44
CA GLY A 29 4.54 23.12 -4.28
C GLY A 29 3.80 23.69 -3.07
N VAL A 30 4.01 23.08 -1.91
CA VAL A 30 3.53 23.57 -0.60
C VAL A 30 4.71 24.15 0.18
N ALA A 31 4.49 25.30 0.81
CA ALA A 31 5.42 25.85 1.77
C ALA A 31 4.78 25.95 3.16
N PHE A 32 5.50 25.47 4.18
CA PHE A 32 5.11 25.54 5.58
C PHE A 32 5.88 26.66 6.29
N LEU A 33 5.17 27.68 6.75
CA LEU A 33 5.73 28.68 7.64
C LEU A 33 5.69 28.12 9.07
N MET A 34 6.85 27.76 9.59
CA MET A 34 7.02 27.24 10.95
C MET A 34 7.54 28.34 11.88
N ASN A 35 6.97 28.46 13.07
CA ASN A 35 7.43 29.34 14.13
C ASN A 35 7.49 28.57 15.44
N ASP A 36 8.67 28.52 16.07
CA ASP A 36 8.93 27.69 17.27
C ASP A 36 8.39 26.25 17.15
N ASN A 37 8.67 25.62 15.99
CA ASN A 37 8.23 24.26 15.64
C ASN A 37 6.69 24.06 15.61
N MET A 38 5.91 25.15 15.57
CA MET A 38 4.48 25.11 15.32
C MET A 38 4.16 25.70 13.95
N LEU A 39 3.15 25.15 13.27
CA LEU A 39 2.71 25.68 11.98
C LEU A 39 1.99 27.01 12.18
N GLU A 40 2.49 28.06 11.51
CA GLU A 40 1.82 29.36 11.42
C GLU A 40 0.91 29.43 10.19
N SER A 41 1.39 28.94 9.05
CA SER A 41 0.58 28.80 7.83
C SER A 41 1.13 27.73 6.89
N ALA A 42 0.25 27.09 6.13
CA ALA A 42 0.61 26.18 5.04
C ALA A 42 -0.02 26.72 3.76
N ASN A 43 0.78 26.98 2.73
CA ASN A 43 0.30 27.63 1.51
C ASN A 43 0.76 26.88 0.26
N GLU A 44 -0.13 26.79 -0.72
CA GLU A 44 0.17 26.28 -2.05
C GLU A 44 0.70 27.38 -2.95
N PHE A 45 1.70 27.04 -3.77
CA PHE A 45 2.33 27.93 -4.73
C PHE A 45 2.30 27.32 -6.13
N SER A 46 2.14 28.20 -7.13
CA SER A 46 2.26 27.88 -8.55
C SER A 46 3.03 28.99 -9.26
N ASP A 47 4.08 28.62 -9.98
CA ASP A 47 4.98 29.56 -10.68
C ASP A 47 5.48 30.71 -9.77
N GLY A 48 5.80 30.37 -8.52
CA GLY A 48 6.28 31.28 -7.49
C GLY A 48 5.22 32.20 -6.88
N GLN A 49 3.95 32.04 -7.22
CA GLN A 49 2.82 32.80 -6.67
C GLN A 49 2.00 31.92 -5.72
N MET A 50 1.60 32.48 -4.57
CA MET A 50 0.67 31.82 -3.66
C MET A 50 -0.72 31.70 -4.32
N VAL A 51 -1.25 30.48 -4.40
CA VAL A 51 -2.55 30.20 -5.03
C VAL A 51 -3.65 29.87 -4.03
N GLY A 52 -3.29 29.53 -2.79
CA GLY A 52 -4.25 29.24 -1.73
C GLY A 52 -3.59 28.69 -0.47
N GLU A 53 -4.40 28.43 0.54
CA GLU A 53 -4.00 27.68 1.72
C GLU A 53 -3.94 26.19 1.37
N TYR A 54 -2.92 25.49 1.87
CA TYR A 54 -2.84 24.04 1.77
C TYR A 54 -3.79 23.40 2.78
N LEU A 55 -4.59 22.45 2.30
CA LEU A 55 -5.52 21.70 3.14
C LEU A 55 -4.99 20.28 3.35
N PHE A 56 -5.01 19.84 4.61
CA PHE A 56 -4.68 18.47 4.98
C PHE A 56 -5.87 17.54 4.69
N GLU A 57 -6.24 17.43 3.41
CA GLU A 57 -7.48 16.75 2.96
C GLU A 57 -7.53 15.29 3.37
N HIS A 58 -6.39 14.65 3.60
CA HIS A 58 -6.31 13.25 4.04
C HIS A 58 -6.88 13.02 5.45
N PHE A 59 -6.89 14.04 6.30
CA PHE A 59 -7.30 13.95 7.71
C PHE A 59 -8.74 14.45 7.94
N HIS A 60 -9.69 13.99 7.12
CA HIS A 60 -11.10 14.37 7.24
C HIS A 60 -11.67 14.10 8.64
N GLY A 61 -12.31 15.11 9.23
CA GLY A 61 -13.07 14.98 10.47
C GLY A 61 -12.28 15.23 11.75
N PHE A 62 -11.00 15.59 11.65
CA PHE A 62 -10.17 16.01 12.78
C PHE A 62 -9.97 17.52 12.80
N ASP A 63 -9.90 18.07 14.01
CA ASP A 63 -9.57 19.47 14.22
C ASP A 63 -8.05 19.65 14.05
N THR A 64 -7.62 19.97 12.83
CA THR A 64 -6.21 20.18 12.47
C THR A 64 -5.65 21.52 13.00
N LYS A 65 -6.16 22.02 14.13
CA LYS A 65 -5.72 23.29 14.73
C LYS A 65 -4.34 23.23 15.35
N LEU A 66 -3.89 22.04 15.76
CA LEU A 66 -2.57 21.84 16.31
C LEU A 66 -1.74 21.05 15.30
N ILE A 67 -0.87 21.76 14.61
CA ILE A 67 0.09 21.20 13.66
C ILE A 67 1.48 21.61 14.09
N ILE A 68 2.36 20.63 14.27
CA ILE A 68 3.70 20.81 14.82
C ILE A 68 4.75 20.13 13.94
N ASP A 69 6.01 20.53 14.11
CA ASP A 69 7.14 19.72 13.70
C ASP A 69 7.20 18.45 14.58
N ASP A 70 7.39 17.29 13.96
CA ASP A 70 7.55 15.99 14.60
C ASP A 70 8.66 16.01 15.67
N GLU A 71 9.71 16.82 15.49
CA GLU A 71 10.80 16.96 16.47
C GLU A 71 10.34 17.38 17.89
N LEU A 72 9.11 17.89 18.05
CA LEU A 72 8.54 18.21 19.37
C LEU A 72 7.90 17.00 20.09
N LEU A 73 7.69 15.89 19.40
CA LEU A 73 7.06 14.72 19.96
C LEU A 73 8.08 13.84 20.70
N GLU A 74 7.67 13.36 21.86
CA GLU A 74 8.45 12.44 22.69
C GLU A 74 7.66 11.12 22.82
N PRO A 75 8.28 9.95 22.56
CA PRO A 75 7.61 8.68 22.83
C PRO A 75 7.43 8.48 24.34
N GLU A 76 6.34 7.83 24.75
CA GLU A 76 6.18 7.46 26.17
C GLU A 76 7.27 6.50 26.67
N ASP A 77 7.69 5.57 25.82
CA ASP A 77 8.74 4.61 26.10
C ASP A 77 9.64 4.46 24.87
N GLU A 78 10.87 4.97 24.96
CA GLU A 78 11.88 4.88 23.90
C GLU A 78 12.26 3.42 23.55
N ASP A 79 12.06 2.47 24.47
CA ASP A 79 12.37 1.06 24.25
C ASP A 79 11.17 0.28 23.66
N SER A 80 9.99 0.90 23.57
CA SER A 80 8.80 0.28 22.97
C SER A 80 8.91 0.25 21.45
N TYR A 81 8.40 -0.83 20.84
CA TYR A 81 8.33 -0.94 19.37
C TYR A 81 7.26 -0.02 18.76
N GLN A 82 6.22 0.30 19.52
CA GLN A 82 5.13 1.19 19.11
C GLN A 82 4.70 2.04 20.32
N PRO A 83 5.52 3.03 20.72
CA PRO A 83 5.13 3.97 21.76
C PRO A 83 4.03 4.88 21.24
N PHE A 84 3.16 5.34 22.14
CA PHE A 84 2.33 6.50 21.85
C PHE A 84 3.14 7.78 22.03
N MET A 85 2.82 8.80 21.23
CA MET A 85 3.55 10.06 21.17
C MET A 85 2.94 11.09 22.12
N CYS A 86 3.82 11.82 22.80
CA CYS A 86 3.48 12.84 23.77
C CYS A 86 4.02 14.21 23.33
N LEU A 87 3.31 15.27 23.69
CA LEU A 87 3.80 16.65 23.61
C LEU A 87 3.84 17.21 25.04
N HIS A 88 5.04 17.51 25.53
CA HIS A 88 5.26 17.98 26.91
C HIS A 88 4.72 17.02 28.00
N GLY A 89 4.78 15.71 27.74
CA GLY A 89 4.36 14.66 28.66
C GLY A 89 2.87 14.29 28.61
N ASP A 90 2.06 14.99 27.81
CA ASP A 90 0.65 14.65 27.57
C ASP A 90 0.50 13.95 26.21
N MET A 91 -0.40 12.96 26.11
CA MET A 91 -0.68 12.26 24.86
C MET A 91 -1.09 13.24 23.76
N PHE A 92 -0.41 13.21 22.62
CA PHE A 92 -0.60 14.16 21.55
C PHE A 92 -1.87 13.87 20.74
N THR A 93 -2.64 14.91 20.40
CA THR A 93 -3.74 14.83 19.43
C THR A 93 -3.63 16.01 18.50
N GLY A 94 -3.40 15.75 17.22
CA GLY A 94 -3.09 16.78 16.22
C GLY A 94 -2.34 16.19 15.05
N VAL A 95 -1.79 17.07 14.21
CA VAL A 95 -0.95 16.70 13.07
C VAL A 95 0.51 16.97 13.41
N SER A 96 1.41 16.06 13.07
CA SER A 96 2.85 16.37 13.00
C SER A 96 3.35 16.33 11.55
N LEU A 97 4.36 17.13 11.29
CA LEU A 97 5.08 17.19 10.03
C LEU A 97 6.50 16.67 10.27
N GLU A 98 6.87 15.60 9.60
CA GLU A 98 8.24 15.10 9.60
C GLU A 98 9.04 15.84 8.52
N PHE A 99 10.26 16.27 8.88
CA PHE A 99 11.16 16.96 7.95
C PHE A 99 12.54 16.31 7.88
N GLU A 100 13.03 16.08 6.66
CA GLU A 100 14.45 15.86 6.38
C GLU A 100 15.09 17.19 5.94
N GLY A 101 15.63 17.93 6.92
CA GLY A 101 16.11 19.28 6.71
C GLY A 101 14.95 20.25 6.41
N ASP A 102 14.89 20.75 5.18
CA ASP A 102 13.82 21.66 4.73
C ASP A 102 12.67 20.92 4.03
N PHE A 103 12.80 19.63 3.71
CA PHE A 103 11.79 18.88 2.98
C PHE A 103 10.84 18.17 3.95
N CYS A 104 9.54 18.34 3.77
CA CYS A 104 8.56 17.57 4.51
C CYS A 104 8.43 16.18 3.88
N THR A 105 8.80 15.15 4.63
CA THR A 105 8.81 13.75 4.21
C THR A 105 7.54 13.03 4.58
N ALA A 106 6.84 13.46 5.62
CA ALA A 106 5.54 12.88 5.98
C ALA A 106 4.66 13.84 6.78
N GLU A 107 3.35 13.59 6.69
CA GLU A 107 2.33 14.18 7.56
C GLU A 107 1.69 13.04 8.35
N TYR A 108 1.58 13.19 9.67
CA TYR A 108 0.98 12.20 10.57
C TYR A 108 -0.18 12.81 11.34
N LEU A 109 -1.29 12.08 11.43
CA LEU A 109 -2.39 12.39 12.34
C LEU A 109 -2.28 11.48 13.56
N TYR A 110 -2.28 12.08 14.74
CA TYR A 110 -2.30 11.39 16.02
C TYR A 110 -3.61 11.62 16.77
N VAL A 111 -4.10 10.58 17.43
CA VAL A 111 -5.29 10.60 18.29
C VAL A 111 -4.93 9.92 19.60
N GLU A 112 -4.96 10.67 20.70
CA GLU A 112 -4.55 10.18 22.04
C GLU A 112 -3.17 9.51 22.02
N GLY A 113 -2.23 10.12 21.29
CA GLY A 113 -0.84 9.68 21.13
C GLY A 113 -0.64 8.55 20.11
N TRP A 114 -1.70 7.90 19.63
CA TRP A 114 -1.60 6.84 18.63
C TRP A 114 -1.67 7.40 17.21
N SER A 115 -0.82 6.90 16.31
CA SER A 115 -0.93 7.23 14.89
C SER A 115 -2.25 6.67 14.33
N ASP A 116 -3.11 7.54 13.80
CA ASP A 116 -4.37 7.16 13.14
C ASP A 116 -4.17 7.03 11.63
N SER A 117 -3.43 7.96 11.04
CA SER A 117 -3.12 7.95 9.62
C SER A 117 -1.86 8.74 9.30
N SER A 118 -1.26 8.41 8.16
CA SER A 118 -0.07 9.09 7.65
C SER A 118 -0.09 9.17 6.13
N ILE A 119 0.64 10.15 5.62
CA ILE A 119 1.01 10.25 4.21
C ILE A 119 2.50 10.56 4.12
N GLY A 120 3.21 9.74 3.37
CA GLY A 120 4.65 9.88 3.12
C GLY A 120 4.93 10.38 1.71
N PHE A 121 6.02 11.12 1.56
CA PHE A 121 6.47 11.74 0.32
C PHE A 121 7.92 11.41 -0.02
N ASP A 122 8.17 11.09 -1.29
CA ASP A 122 9.53 10.96 -1.80
C ASP A 122 10.23 12.35 -1.92
N PRO A 123 11.57 12.41 -2.07
CA PRO A 123 12.30 13.66 -2.22
C PRO A 123 11.94 14.50 -3.47
N THR A 124 11.14 13.95 -4.38
CA THR A 124 10.63 14.67 -5.56
C THR A 124 9.21 15.23 -5.34
N GLY A 125 8.62 14.97 -4.18
CA GLY A 125 7.29 15.40 -3.77
C GLY A 125 6.15 14.49 -4.26
N ASN A 126 6.45 13.24 -4.68
CA ASN A 126 5.39 12.27 -4.93
C ASN A 126 4.95 11.61 -3.64
N ILE A 127 3.68 11.23 -3.58
CA ILE A 127 3.19 10.33 -2.53
C ILE A 127 3.86 8.97 -2.70
N GLU A 128 4.53 8.50 -1.66
CA GLU A 128 5.12 7.15 -1.60
C GLU A 128 4.33 6.20 -0.70
N ALA A 129 3.63 6.74 0.30
CA ALA A 129 2.85 5.95 1.23
C ALA A 129 1.59 6.70 1.67
N ILE A 130 0.48 5.97 1.81
CA ILE A 130 -0.66 6.40 2.61
C ILE A 130 -1.05 5.24 3.53
N GLU A 131 -1.10 5.49 4.83
CA GLU A 131 -1.44 4.50 5.83
C GLU A 131 -2.58 5.03 6.71
N ILE A 132 -3.55 4.17 6.97
CA ILE A 132 -4.62 4.42 7.95
C ILE A 132 -4.63 3.21 8.86
N GLU A 133 -4.49 3.44 10.16
CA GLU A 133 -4.51 2.40 11.18
C GLU A 133 -5.48 2.78 12.29
N ARG A 134 -6.62 2.10 12.30
CA ARG A 134 -7.71 2.31 13.24
C ARG A 134 -8.14 1.00 13.87
N PRO A 135 -8.82 1.03 15.03
CA PRO A 135 -9.37 -0.19 15.61
C PRO A 135 -10.26 -0.96 14.62
N ASN A 136 -9.82 -2.16 14.26
CA ASN A 136 -10.48 -3.07 13.31
C ASN A 136 -10.53 -2.59 11.85
N PHE A 137 -9.79 -1.56 11.48
CA PHE A 137 -9.73 -1.09 10.10
C PHE A 137 -8.34 -0.56 9.78
N SER A 138 -7.71 -1.10 8.74
CA SER A 138 -6.50 -0.51 8.20
C SER A 138 -6.52 -0.46 6.68
N GLN A 139 -5.82 0.53 6.14
CA GLN A 139 -5.56 0.67 4.72
C GLN A 139 -4.10 1.08 4.52
N THR A 140 -3.43 0.44 3.58
CA THR A 140 -2.05 0.77 3.22
C THR A 140 -1.95 0.83 1.70
N PHE A 141 -1.38 1.92 1.21
CA PHE A 141 -1.02 2.11 -0.18
C PHE A 141 0.44 2.51 -0.24
N LEU A 142 1.27 1.73 -0.93
CA LEU A 142 2.65 2.09 -1.20
C LEU A 142 2.86 2.22 -2.70
N TRP A 143 3.61 3.23 -3.09
CA TRP A 143 4.05 3.45 -4.46
C TRP A 143 5.56 3.28 -4.56
N ASN A 144 6.01 2.63 -5.62
CA ASN A 144 7.43 2.57 -5.92
C ASN A 144 7.92 3.91 -6.52
N LYS A 145 9.24 4.04 -6.70
CA LYS A 145 9.89 5.25 -7.26
C LYS A 145 9.43 5.63 -8.67
N SER A 146 8.81 4.72 -9.42
CA SER A 146 8.23 5.03 -10.74
C SER A 146 6.82 5.65 -10.64
N GLY A 147 6.24 5.67 -9.44
CA GLY A 147 4.89 6.10 -9.14
C GLY A 147 3.82 5.03 -9.45
N GLN A 148 4.23 3.78 -9.59
CA GLN A 148 3.30 2.64 -9.69
C GLN A 148 2.97 2.12 -8.29
N VAL A 149 1.76 1.60 -8.10
CA VAL A 149 1.37 0.95 -6.85
C VAL A 149 2.23 -0.30 -6.67
N GLU A 150 2.95 -0.38 -5.56
CA GLU A 150 3.76 -1.53 -5.16
C GLU A 150 2.97 -2.43 -4.21
N ARG A 151 2.22 -1.82 -3.29
CA ARG A 151 1.47 -2.54 -2.26
C ARG A 151 0.13 -1.89 -2.03
N PHE A 152 -0.90 -2.71 -1.95
CA PHE A 152 -2.22 -2.31 -1.51
C PHE A 152 -2.74 -3.33 -0.50
N GLU A 153 -3.11 -2.87 0.67
CA GLU A 153 -3.69 -3.73 1.70
C GLU A 153 -4.87 -3.03 2.36
N ILE A 154 -5.95 -3.78 2.57
CA ILE A 154 -7.08 -3.35 3.37
C ILE A 154 -7.39 -4.46 4.35
N SER A 155 -7.60 -4.11 5.61
CA SER A 155 -8.13 -5.01 6.63
C SER A 155 -9.38 -4.40 7.27
N TYR A 156 -10.37 -5.25 7.53
CA TYR A 156 -11.54 -4.90 8.31
C TYR A 156 -11.99 -6.10 9.15
N HIS A 157 -11.92 -5.96 10.48
CA HIS A 157 -12.01 -7.08 11.43
C HIS A 157 -11.09 -8.23 11.02
N GLN A 158 -11.66 -9.37 10.64
CA GLN A 158 -10.93 -10.57 10.22
C GLN A 158 -10.80 -10.69 8.70
N SER A 159 -11.44 -9.82 7.92
CA SER A 159 -11.38 -9.86 6.45
C SER A 159 -10.30 -8.93 5.93
N SER A 160 -9.62 -9.34 4.88
CA SER A 160 -8.60 -8.50 4.26
C SER A 160 -8.41 -8.81 2.79
N ILE A 161 -7.84 -7.85 2.08
CA ILE A 161 -7.27 -8.05 0.76
C ILE A 161 -5.84 -7.51 0.78
N LYS A 162 -4.91 -8.25 0.17
CA LYS A 162 -3.52 -7.81 0.01
C LYS A 162 -3.08 -8.06 -1.42
N LEU A 163 -2.58 -7.02 -2.04
CA LEU A 163 -2.05 -7.01 -3.39
C LEU A 163 -0.63 -6.48 -3.34
N ARG A 164 0.30 -7.17 -4.01
CA ARG A 164 1.65 -6.64 -4.27
C ARG A 164 1.95 -6.72 -5.75
N PHE A 165 2.64 -5.70 -6.24
CA PHE A 165 3.02 -5.57 -7.64
C PHE A 165 4.53 -5.34 -7.73
N ASP A 166 5.11 -5.91 -8.78
CA ASP A 166 6.51 -5.71 -9.12
C ASP A 166 6.73 -4.36 -9.82
N GLU A 167 7.98 -3.96 -10.02
CA GLU A 167 8.34 -2.66 -10.63
C GLU A 167 7.79 -2.44 -12.04
N ASP A 168 7.44 -3.51 -12.74
CA ASP A 168 6.87 -3.45 -14.08
C ASP A 168 5.33 -3.34 -14.07
N GLY A 169 4.72 -3.43 -12.89
CA GLY A 169 3.28 -3.38 -12.63
C GLY A 169 2.58 -4.74 -12.67
N SER A 170 3.29 -5.86 -12.81
CA SER A 170 2.66 -7.18 -12.68
C SER A 170 2.39 -7.55 -11.23
N ILE A 171 1.29 -8.24 -10.96
CA ILE A 171 0.95 -8.72 -9.63
C ILE A 171 1.84 -9.91 -9.24
N SER A 172 2.41 -9.83 -8.03
CA SER A 172 3.21 -10.89 -7.42
C SER A 172 2.53 -11.52 -6.20
N VAL A 173 1.58 -10.83 -5.56
CA VAL A 173 0.80 -11.36 -4.44
C VAL A 173 -0.67 -10.99 -4.60
N LEU A 174 -1.55 -11.99 -4.52
CA LEU A 174 -2.99 -11.82 -4.33
C LEU A 174 -3.44 -12.66 -3.13
N SER A 175 -3.85 -11.98 -2.07
CA SER A 175 -4.43 -12.59 -0.89
C SER A 175 -5.80 -12.01 -0.64
N ILE A 176 -6.81 -12.87 -0.50
CA ILE A 176 -8.17 -12.45 -0.15
C ILE A 176 -8.61 -13.31 1.03
N CYS A 177 -8.71 -12.67 2.20
CA CYS A 177 -9.02 -13.29 3.47
C CYS A 177 -10.49 -13.12 3.84
N ASN A 178 -11.13 -14.24 4.19
CA ASN A 178 -12.55 -14.29 4.56
C ASN A 178 -13.45 -13.62 3.49
N ASP A 179 -14.66 -13.22 3.83
CA ASP A 179 -15.66 -12.73 2.89
C ASP A 179 -15.50 -11.23 2.56
N TYR A 180 -14.29 -10.84 2.15
CA TYR A 180 -13.88 -9.45 1.97
C TYR A 180 -14.85 -8.64 1.09
N PHE A 181 -15.27 -9.18 -0.07
CA PHE A 181 -16.13 -8.43 -1.00
C PHE A 181 -17.54 -8.17 -0.47
N ASN A 182 -18.04 -8.97 0.47
CA ASN A 182 -19.27 -8.62 1.18
C ASN A 182 -19.00 -7.62 2.32
N GLN A 183 -17.89 -7.77 3.05
CA GLN A 183 -17.53 -6.88 4.15
C GLN A 183 -17.23 -5.45 3.69
N VAL A 184 -16.56 -5.28 2.55
CA VAL A 184 -16.17 -3.96 2.04
C VAL A 184 -17.33 -3.01 1.84
N THR A 185 -18.53 -3.54 1.56
CA THR A 185 -19.77 -2.76 1.45
C THR A 185 -20.12 -1.97 2.73
N LEU A 186 -19.69 -2.45 3.90
CA LEU A 186 -19.95 -1.84 5.20
C LEU A 186 -19.08 -0.60 5.48
N PHE A 187 -17.95 -0.48 4.79
CA PHE A 187 -16.97 0.59 5.00
C PHE A 187 -16.55 1.30 3.70
N LEU A 188 -17.36 1.19 2.65
CA LEU A 188 -17.14 1.86 1.35
C LEU A 188 -16.90 3.38 1.44
N SER A 189 -17.52 4.05 2.42
CA SER A 189 -17.35 5.50 2.63
C SER A 189 -16.01 5.86 3.27
N GLN A 190 -15.31 4.89 3.84
CA GLN A 190 -14.00 5.07 4.49
C GLN A 190 -12.83 4.72 3.55
N LEU A 191 -13.11 4.14 2.38
CA LEU A 191 -12.08 3.77 1.42
C LEU A 191 -11.47 4.98 0.73
N LEU A 192 -10.14 5.02 0.71
CA LEU A 192 -9.40 5.98 -0.12
C LEU A 192 -9.53 5.63 -1.61
N CYS A 193 -9.58 4.33 -1.92
CA CYS A 193 -9.72 3.82 -3.28
C CYS A 193 -10.74 2.70 -3.33
N LYS A 194 -11.73 2.83 -4.22
CA LYS A 194 -12.79 1.84 -4.42
C LYS A 194 -12.48 0.82 -5.52
N LEU A 195 -11.30 0.89 -6.14
CA LEU A 195 -10.93 0.00 -7.25
C LEU A 195 -10.99 -1.49 -6.86
N TYR A 196 -10.74 -1.79 -5.58
CA TYR A 196 -10.68 -3.14 -5.04
C TYR A 196 -11.87 -3.45 -4.13
N SER A 197 -13.03 -2.82 -4.34
CA SER A 197 -14.26 -3.10 -3.57
C SER A 197 -15.07 -4.26 -4.12
N ASP A 198 -14.70 -4.81 -5.26
CA ASP A 198 -15.28 -6.00 -5.87
C ASP A 198 -14.18 -6.78 -6.60
N ASP A 199 -14.51 -7.91 -7.19
CA ASP A 199 -13.55 -8.80 -7.84
C ASP A 199 -13.29 -8.46 -9.32
N SER A 200 -13.88 -7.40 -9.87
CA SER A 200 -13.75 -7.03 -11.29
C SER A 200 -12.31 -6.63 -11.66
N PHE A 201 -11.53 -6.13 -10.70
CA PHE A 201 -10.12 -5.78 -10.94
C PHE A 201 -9.28 -6.97 -11.39
N ILE A 202 -9.67 -8.20 -11.04
CA ILE A 202 -8.95 -9.43 -11.39
C ILE A 202 -8.76 -9.52 -12.90
N ASP A 203 -9.76 -9.14 -13.69
CA ASP A 203 -9.70 -9.23 -15.16
C ASP A 203 -8.70 -8.25 -15.79
N THR A 204 -8.17 -7.32 -15.00
CA THR A 204 -7.20 -6.31 -15.43
C THR A 204 -5.78 -6.59 -14.93
N LEU A 205 -5.58 -7.67 -14.18
CA LEU A 205 -4.27 -8.05 -13.66
C LEU A 205 -3.34 -8.46 -14.80
N ARG A 206 -2.08 -8.03 -14.70
CA ARG A 206 -0.96 -8.60 -15.45
C ARG A 206 -0.16 -9.48 -14.51
N ILE A 207 0.08 -10.73 -14.88
CA ILE A 207 0.82 -11.69 -14.06
C ILE A 207 2.29 -11.70 -14.48
N GLY A 208 3.20 -11.63 -13.50
CA GLY A 208 4.64 -11.70 -13.71
C GLY A 208 5.15 -13.12 -13.87
N ASP A 209 6.45 -13.31 -13.63
CA ASP A 209 7.03 -14.66 -13.56
C ASP A 209 6.85 -15.33 -12.19
N PHE A 210 6.40 -14.57 -11.19
CA PHE A 210 6.08 -15.01 -9.84
C PHE A 210 4.64 -14.63 -9.46
N LEU A 211 3.92 -15.54 -8.83
CA LEU A 211 2.63 -15.25 -8.20
C LEU A 211 2.43 -16.06 -6.93
N TYR A 212 2.01 -15.38 -5.86
CA TYR A 212 1.45 -15.98 -4.66
C TYR A 212 -0.06 -15.76 -4.61
N LEU A 213 -0.83 -16.82 -4.35
CA LEU A 213 -2.27 -16.83 -4.13
C LEU A 213 -2.58 -17.40 -2.73
N GLY A 214 -3.37 -16.70 -1.92
CA GLY A 214 -3.80 -17.26 -0.63
C GLY A 214 -4.93 -16.58 0.15
N GLU A 215 -5.06 -17.00 1.41
CA GLU A 215 -5.98 -16.51 2.47
C GLU A 215 -7.45 -16.96 2.38
N GLY A 216 -7.75 -18.00 1.62
CA GLY A 216 -8.93 -18.85 1.85
C GLY A 216 -10.19 -18.37 1.14
N PHE A 217 -10.21 -17.19 0.50
CA PHE A 217 -11.34 -16.77 -0.32
C PHE A 217 -11.18 -17.09 -1.82
N ILE A 218 -9.95 -17.31 -2.29
CA ILE A 218 -9.68 -17.66 -3.68
C ILE A 218 -10.25 -19.05 -3.99
N ASP A 219 -11.35 -19.10 -4.75
CA ASP A 219 -12.01 -20.33 -5.20
C ASP A 219 -11.73 -20.64 -6.68
N ASP A 220 -12.35 -21.68 -7.21
CA ASP A 220 -12.19 -22.07 -8.62
C ASP A 220 -12.62 -20.97 -9.60
N SER A 221 -13.63 -20.15 -9.26
CA SER A 221 -14.12 -19.08 -10.13
C SER A 221 -13.11 -17.94 -10.22
N ILE A 222 -12.57 -17.52 -9.08
CA ILE A 222 -11.49 -16.52 -9.02
C ILE A 222 -10.25 -17.04 -9.74
N PHE A 223 -9.86 -18.29 -9.49
CA PHE A 223 -8.68 -18.89 -10.09
C PHE A 223 -8.78 -19.00 -11.61
N GLU A 224 -9.94 -19.39 -12.15
CA GLU A 224 -10.16 -19.46 -13.60
C GLU A 224 -10.06 -18.09 -14.27
N ARG A 225 -10.48 -17.01 -13.59
CA ARG A 225 -10.30 -15.64 -14.08
C ARG A 225 -8.83 -15.22 -14.08
N ILE A 226 -8.08 -15.57 -13.04
CA ILE A 226 -6.62 -15.38 -13.03
C ILE A 226 -5.96 -16.16 -14.20
N PHE A 227 -6.48 -17.34 -14.52
CA PHE A 227 -5.92 -18.20 -15.56
C PHE A 227 -6.09 -17.67 -17.00
N ILE A 228 -6.89 -16.62 -17.20
CA ILE A 228 -7.05 -15.93 -18.48
C ILE A 228 -6.37 -14.55 -18.51
N CYS A 229 -5.75 -14.13 -17.40
CA CYS A 229 -5.05 -12.85 -17.32
C CYS A 229 -3.79 -12.83 -18.19
N ASP A 230 -3.38 -11.63 -18.60
CA ASP A 230 -2.15 -11.45 -19.35
C ASP A 230 -0.93 -11.92 -18.53
N GLY A 231 0.05 -12.51 -19.20
CA GLY A 231 1.29 -12.98 -18.57
C GLY A 231 1.22 -14.34 -17.86
N ILE A 232 0.04 -14.90 -17.54
CA ILE A 232 -0.06 -16.16 -16.77
C ILE A 232 0.69 -17.34 -17.42
N LYS A 233 0.76 -17.40 -18.76
CA LYS A 233 1.49 -18.45 -19.49
C LYS A 233 3.03 -18.35 -19.36
N ASN A 234 3.53 -17.22 -18.90
CA ASN A 234 4.95 -16.97 -18.67
C ASN A 234 5.37 -17.17 -17.21
N ILE A 235 4.44 -17.56 -16.33
CA ILE A 235 4.73 -17.77 -14.92
C ILE A 235 5.76 -18.89 -14.74
N LYS A 236 6.77 -18.63 -13.90
CA LYS A 236 7.82 -19.58 -13.53
C LYS A 236 7.62 -20.11 -12.12
N THR A 237 7.12 -19.29 -11.21
CA THR A 237 6.91 -19.65 -9.82
C THR A 237 5.48 -19.35 -9.40
N LEU A 238 4.75 -20.39 -9.00
CA LEU A 238 3.39 -20.26 -8.48
C LEU A 238 3.31 -20.86 -7.08
N TYR A 239 2.91 -20.03 -6.12
CA TYR A 239 2.59 -20.46 -4.76
C TYR A 239 1.10 -20.30 -4.52
N VAL A 240 0.46 -21.38 -4.08
CA VAL A 240 -0.95 -21.41 -3.70
C VAL A 240 -1.04 -21.96 -2.30
N SER A 241 -1.51 -21.18 -1.34
CA SER A 241 -1.60 -21.60 0.04
C SER A 241 -2.87 -21.10 0.68
N ASP A 242 -3.57 -22.00 1.39
CA ASP A 242 -4.82 -21.68 2.06
C ASP A 242 -5.81 -21.04 1.07
N THR A 243 -6.38 -21.84 0.17
CA THR A 243 -7.35 -21.38 -0.82
C THR A 243 -8.52 -22.36 -0.89
N LYS A 244 -9.61 -21.96 -1.53
CA LYS A 244 -10.79 -22.79 -1.80
C LYS A 244 -10.73 -23.47 -3.17
N ILE A 245 -9.60 -23.39 -3.88
CA ILE A 245 -9.48 -24.06 -5.17
C ILE A 245 -9.56 -25.58 -4.99
N THR A 246 -10.17 -26.23 -5.96
CA THR A 246 -10.31 -27.68 -6.01
C THR A 246 -9.41 -28.28 -7.07
N GLU A 247 -9.46 -29.61 -7.21
CA GLU A 247 -8.77 -30.35 -8.26
C GLU A 247 -9.08 -29.79 -9.67
N ARG A 248 -10.29 -29.26 -9.89
CA ARG A 248 -10.71 -28.68 -11.18
C ARG A 248 -9.75 -27.60 -11.66
N SER A 249 -9.47 -26.61 -10.80
CA SER A 249 -8.58 -25.50 -11.12
C SER A 249 -7.13 -25.93 -11.22
N VAL A 250 -6.72 -26.85 -10.35
CA VAL A 250 -5.36 -27.38 -10.31
C VAL A 250 -5.00 -28.08 -11.62
N PHE A 251 -5.95 -28.74 -12.29
CA PHE A 251 -5.71 -29.34 -13.61
C PHE A 251 -5.29 -28.33 -14.68
N LEU A 252 -5.70 -27.06 -14.57
CA LEU A 252 -5.30 -26.02 -15.52
C LEU A 252 -3.79 -25.78 -15.50
N LEU A 253 -3.11 -26.06 -14.37
CA LEU A 253 -1.66 -25.86 -14.22
C LEU A 253 -0.82 -26.69 -15.21
N LYS A 254 -1.38 -27.76 -15.78
CA LYS A 254 -0.74 -28.54 -16.87
C LYS A 254 -0.48 -27.68 -18.13
N GLU A 255 -1.26 -26.62 -18.31
CA GLU A 255 -1.19 -25.71 -19.46
C GLU A 255 -0.21 -24.54 -19.26
N LEU A 256 0.65 -24.59 -18.24
CA LEU A 256 1.65 -23.57 -17.95
C LEU A 256 3.04 -24.05 -18.41
N PRO A 257 3.47 -23.68 -19.63
CA PRO A 257 4.65 -24.28 -20.26
C PRO A 257 5.98 -23.83 -19.63
N MET A 258 5.98 -22.70 -18.92
CA MET A 258 7.17 -22.10 -18.32
C MET A 258 7.27 -22.34 -16.80
N LEU A 259 6.35 -23.12 -16.21
CA LEU A 259 6.30 -23.31 -14.76
C LEU A 259 7.48 -24.15 -14.27
N GLU A 260 8.39 -23.52 -13.52
CA GLU A 260 9.59 -24.12 -12.95
C GLU A 260 9.40 -24.55 -11.49
N ASN A 261 8.62 -23.77 -10.72
CA ASN A 261 8.39 -23.99 -9.29
C ASN A 261 6.89 -23.90 -8.98
N LEU A 262 6.35 -24.96 -8.38
CA LEU A 262 4.97 -25.00 -7.90
C LEU A 262 4.96 -25.39 -6.42
N SER A 263 4.34 -24.58 -5.58
CA SER A 263 4.05 -24.96 -4.19
C SER A 263 2.57 -24.84 -3.93
N ILE A 264 1.94 -25.93 -3.52
CA ILE A 264 0.53 -25.96 -3.14
C ILE A 264 0.42 -26.43 -1.69
N ASN A 265 -0.15 -25.60 -0.82
CA ASN A 265 -0.58 -26.00 0.52
C ASN A 265 -2.12 -26.01 0.57
N SER A 266 -2.70 -27.20 0.65
CA SER A 266 -4.14 -27.40 0.60
C SER A 266 -4.57 -28.70 1.27
N THR A 267 -5.74 -28.64 1.89
CA THR A 267 -6.47 -29.79 2.43
C THR A 267 -7.57 -30.28 1.48
N LEU A 268 -7.85 -29.56 0.39
CA LEU A 268 -8.95 -29.81 -0.55
C LEU A 268 -8.52 -30.58 -1.81
N ILE A 269 -7.22 -30.74 -2.02
CA ILE A 269 -6.65 -31.34 -3.23
C ILE A 269 -6.02 -32.69 -2.90
N ASN A 270 -6.27 -33.69 -3.73
CA ASN A 270 -5.58 -34.98 -3.62
C ASN A 270 -4.15 -34.92 -4.18
N ALA A 271 -3.20 -35.53 -3.49
CA ALA A 271 -1.80 -35.65 -3.94
C ALA A 271 -1.68 -36.32 -5.31
N GLU A 272 -2.61 -37.20 -5.67
CA GLU A 272 -2.66 -37.88 -6.97
C GLU A 272 -2.79 -36.89 -8.14
N VAL A 273 -3.61 -35.85 -7.99
CA VAL A 273 -3.75 -34.78 -8.99
C VAL A 273 -2.43 -34.03 -9.17
N ILE A 274 -1.71 -33.79 -8.08
CA ILE A 274 -0.39 -33.13 -8.12
C ILE A 274 0.65 -34.02 -8.83
N ARG A 275 0.62 -35.34 -8.59
CA ARG A 275 1.50 -36.28 -9.31
C ARG A 275 1.24 -36.26 -10.81
N GLU A 276 -0.01 -36.12 -11.24
CA GLU A 276 -0.30 -35.96 -12.67
C GLU A 276 0.30 -34.68 -13.26
N ILE A 277 0.31 -33.57 -12.52
CA ILE A 277 0.99 -32.34 -12.97
C ILE A 277 2.49 -32.61 -13.11
N LYS A 278 3.12 -33.28 -12.12
CA LYS A 278 4.54 -33.66 -12.18
C LYS A 278 4.86 -34.55 -13.39
N LEU A 279 3.97 -35.48 -13.73
CA LEU A 279 4.12 -36.33 -14.92
C LEU A 279 4.02 -35.55 -16.24
N ASN A 280 3.18 -34.52 -16.29
CA ASN A 280 3.08 -33.64 -17.46
C ASN A 280 4.26 -32.67 -17.57
N ASN A 281 4.79 -32.21 -16.44
CA ASN A 281 5.91 -31.27 -16.36
C ASN A 281 7.06 -31.86 -15.50
N PRO A 282 7.82 -32.84 -16.02
CA PRO A 282 8.87 -33.55 -15.27
C PRO A 282 9.93 -32.64 -14.63
N GLU A 283 10.27 -31.53 -15.29
CA GLU A 283 11.30 -30.59 -14.84
C GLU A 283 10.80 -29.59 -13.79
N CYS A 284 9.47 -29.43 -13.63
CA CYS A 284 8.90 -28.53 -12.65
C CYS A 284 9.15 -29.06 -11.22
N HIS A 285 9.77 -28.27 -10.35
CA HIS A 285 9.93 -28.62 -8.95
C HIS A 285 8.61 -28.35 -8.21
N ILE A 286 7.97 -29.41 -7.73
CA ILE A 286 6.64 -29.36 -7.11
C ILE A 286 6.70 -29.73 -5.64
N LYS A 287 6.20 -28.84 -4.78
CA LYS A 287 5.94 -29.09 -3.35
C LYS A 287 4.44 -29.12 -3.09
N PHE A 288 3.99 -30.13 -2.36
CA PHE A 288 2.61 -30.25 -1.89
C PHE A 288 2.60 -30.49 -0.38
N ASN A 289 1.99 -29.59 0.38
CA ASN A 289 1.97 -29.63 1.85
C ASN A 289 3.36 -29.89 2.45
N ASP A 290 4.33 -29.06 2.05
CA ASP A 290 5.76 -29.10 2.42
C ASP A 290 6.53 -30.35 2.00
N LYS A 291 5.95 -31.21 1.16
CA LYS A 291 6.60 -32.42 0.63
C LYS A 291 6.86 -32.29 -0.86
N GLU A 292 8.10 -32.57 -1.25
CA GLU A 292 8.48 -32.63 -2.66
C GLU A 292 7.78 -33.82 -3.35
N ILE A 293 7.25 -33.58 -4.55
CA ILE A 293 6.65 -34.59 -5.40
C ILE A 293 7.67 -35.05 -6.43
N LEU A 294 8.09 -36.30 -6.30
CA LEU A 294 9.03 -36.96 -7.19
C LEU A 294 8.29 -37.74 -8.29
N LEU A 295 8.99 -37.99 -9.40
CA LEU A 295 8.54 -38.89 -10.48
C LEU A 295 8.63 -40.36 -10.06
#